data_AF-A0A166Q1L5-F1
#
_entry.id   AF-A0A166Q1L5-F1
#
_cell.length_a   1.000
_cell.length_b   1.000
_cell.length_c   1.000
_cell.angle_alpha   90.00
_cell.angle_beta   90.00
_cell.angle_gamma   90.00
#
_symmetry.space_group_name_H-M   'P 1'
#
loop_
_entity.id
_entity.type
_entity.pdbx_description
1 polymer ?
#
loop_
_entity_poly.entity_id
_entity_poly.type
_entity_poly.pdbx_seq_one_letter_code
_entity_poly.pdbx_strand_id
1 'polypeptide(L)'
;MFFLSIRRTAKSSLRNRVAAVGMVGALTTGLGLLAASPASAASDVSIAQAARQAGLSGCRGVSTSTWVAIALAESGGNTKARATGIEDSRGLWQINTWAHPWTKGMNLYDPVTNARAAKKVCAAQGPTAWSAYTNGSYKKFLGRGYAAS
;
A
#
# COMPACT_ATOMS: atom_id res chain seq x y z
N MET A 1 -6.21 65.19 -4.16
CA MET A 1 -5.61 64.73 -5.44
C MET A 1 -5.21 63.27 -5.23
N PHE A 2 -6.15 62.32 -5.38
CA PHE A 2 -6.51 61.54 -6.58
C PHE A 2 -5.58 60.33 -6.88
N PHE A 3 -6.25 59.17 -7.07
CA PHE A 3 -5.87 57.85 -7.63
C PHE A 3 -5.26 56.77 -6.70
N LEU A 4 -5.98 55.70 -6.33
CA LEU A 4 -6.37 54.44 -7.04
C LEU A 4 -5.28 53.34 -6.97
N SER A 5 -5.43 52.38 -6.04
CA SER A 5 -5.70 50.93 -6.28
C SER A 5 -4.55 50.09 -6.87
N ILE A 6 -4.33 48.89 -6.29
CA ILE A 6 -4.61 47.58 -6.92
C ILE A 6 -3.99 46.44 -6.09
N ARG A 7 -4.84 45.46 -5.78
CA ARG A 7 -4.52 44.14 -5.21
C ARG A 7 -3.64 43.34 -6.18
N ARG A 8 -2.67 42.57 -5.69
CA ARG A 8 -2.06 41.48 -6.48
C ARG A 8 -2.58 40.13 -6.00
N THR A 9 -3.57 39.59 -6.70
CA THR A 9 -3.80 38.15 -6.83
C THR A 9 -3.18 37.70 -8.14
N ALA A 10 -2.36 36.65 -8.13
CA ALA A 10 -2.05 35.90 -9.34
C ALA A 10 -1.90 34.41 -9.02
N LYS A 11 -2.61 33.63 -9.85
CA LYS A 11 -2.98 32.22 -9.81
C LYS A 11 -2.14 31.48 -10.86
N SER A 12 -2.14 30.13 -10.80
CA SER A 12 -1.80 29.21 -11.90
C SER A 12 -0.28 28.98 -12.08
N SER A 13 0.24 27.79 -12.38
CA SER A 13 -0.31 26.80 -13.32
C SER A 13 0.37 25.44 -13.17
N LEU A 14 -0.42 24.39 -13.29
CA LEU A 14 0.00 23.01 -13.52
C LEU A 14 0.95 22.94 -14.72
N ARG A 15 2.10 22.27 -14.57
CA ARG A 15 2.89 21.81 -15.71
C ARG A 15 2.69 20.32 -15.90
N ASN A 16 1.76 20.02 -16.80
CA ASN A 16 1.59 18.73 -17.47
C ASN A 16 2.92 18.25 -18.06
N ARG A 17 3.26 16.98 -17.79
CA ARG A 17 4.19 16.21 -18.61
C ARG A 17 3.36 15.32 -19.53
N VAL A 18 3.29 15.69 -20.81
CA VAL A 18 2.78 14.83 -21.87
C VAL A 18 3.99 14.18 -22.52
N ALA A 19 4.09 12.85 -22.43
CA ALA A 19 5.02 12.06 -23.21
C ALA A 19 4.21 11.07 -24.05
N ALA A 20 4.30 11.29 -25.37
CA ALA A 20 4.10 10.38 -26.50
C ALA A 20 3.15 9.19 -26.34
N VAL A 21 2.05 9.23 -27.11
CA VAL A 21 1.36 8.01 -27.59
C VAL A 21 1.34 8.09 -29.11
N GLY A 22 2.09 7.20 -29.74
CA GLY A 22 1.90 6.81 -31.12
C GLY A 22 1.76 5.29 -31.16
N MET A 23 0.65 4.80 -31.70
CA MET A 23 0.54 3.65 -32.62
C MET A 23 -0.93 3.49 -33.02
N VAL A 24 -1.11 3.16 -34.30
CA VAL A 24 -2.34 3.17 -35.08
C VAL A 24 -2.99 1.77 -35.08
N GLY A 25 -4.32 1.73 -34.96
CA GLY A 25 -5.21 0.83 -35.71
C GLY A 25 -5.41 -0.63 -35.26
N ALA A 26 -6.59 -0.94 -34.72
CA ALA A 26 -7.40 -2.11 -35.10
C ALA A 26 -8.79 -2.03 -34.41
N LEU A 27 -9.87 -2.08 -35.18
CA LEU A 27 -11.23 -2.27 -34.67
C LEU A 27 -11.36 -3.71 -34.12
N THR A 28 -11.73 -3.85 -32.85
CA THR A 28 -12.37 -5.08 -32.32
C THR A 28 -13.45 -4.70 -31.33
N THR A 29 -14.65 -5.21 -31.59
CA THR A 29 -15.87 -5.17 -30.78
C THR A 29 -15.66 -5.68 -29.35
N GLY A 30 -16.20 -4.97 -28.36
CA GLY A 30 -16.44 -5.47 -26.99
C GLY A 30 -15.21 -5.57 -26.08
N LEU A 31 -14.78 -4.45 -25.49
CA LEU A 31 -13.71 -4.43 -24.49
C LEU A 31 -14.27 -3.88 -23.17
N GLY A 32 -14.60 -4.80 -22.27
CA GLY A 32 -14.75 -4.47 -20.86
C GLY A 32 -13.50 -3.75 -20.36
N LEU A 33 -13.70 -2.72 -19.54
CA LEU A 33 -12.65 -1.93 -18.92
C LEU A 33 -11.77 -2.86 -18.08
N LEU A 34 -10.69 -3.37 -18.67
CA LEU A 34 -9.57 -3.95 -17.92
C LEU A 34 -8.93 -2.81 -17.15
N ALA A 35 -9.38 -2.60 -15.91
CA ALA A 35 -8.68 -1.76 -14.96
C ALA A 35 -7.26 -2.30 -14.84
N ALA A 36 -6.28 -1.55 -15.35
CA ALA A 36 -4.88 -1.93 -15.26
C ALA A 36 -4.53 -2.11 -13.77
N SER A 37 -4.24 -3.35 -13.38
CA SER A 37 -3.67 -3.60 -12.05
C SER A 37 -2.38 -2.79 -11.94
N PRO A 38 -2.14 -2.05 -10.85
CA PRO A 38 -0.90 -1.31 -10.72
C PRO A 38 0.25 -2.31 -10.77
N ALA A 39 1.27 -2.04 -11.59
CA ALA A 39 2.37 -2.96 -11.91
C ALA A 39 3.20 -3.45 -10.69
N SER A 40 2.87 -3.00 -9.49
CA SER A 40 3.50 -3.38 -8.22
C SER A 40 2.54 -4.02 -7.20
N ALA A 41 1.26 -4.23 -7.55
CA ALA A 41 0.34 -4.98 -6.70
C ALA A 41 0.67 -6.47 -6.73
N ALA A 42 0.97 -7.01 -5.55
CA ALA A 42 1.04 -8.44 -5.32
C ALA A 42 -0.37 -9.06 -5.35
N SER A 43 -0.46 -10.29 -5.85
CA SER A 43 -1.70 -11.07 -5.73
C SER A 43 -1.98 -11.45 -4.28
N ASP A 44 -3.25 -11.62 -3.92
CA ASP A 44 -3.65 -11.97 -2.54
C ASP A 44 -2.99 -13.28 -2.08
N VAL A 45 -2.87 -14.26 -2.98
CA VAL A 45 -2.16 -15.53 -2.74
C VAL A 45 -0.69 -15.30 -2.42
N SER A 46 0.00 -14.43 -3.17
CA SER A 46 1.41 -14.10 -2.89
C SER A 46 1.60 -13.35 -1.57
N ILE A 47 0.64 -12.48 -1.19
CA ILE A 47 0.63 -11.83 0.13
C ILE A 47 0.48 -12.89 1.23
N ALA A 48 -0.45 -13.83 1.07
CA ALA A 48 -0.66 -14.94 2.01
C ALA A 48 0.60 -15.82 2.13
N GLN A 49 1.24 -16.15 1.01
CA GLN A 49 2.50 -16.90 0.98
C GLN A 49 3.62 -16.18 1.73
N ALA A 50 3.81 -14.87 1.50
CA ALA A 50 4.79 -14.08 2.23
C ALA A 50 4.52 -14.08 3.75
N ALA A 51 3.25 -13.93 4.15
CA ALA A 51 2.86 -14.00 5.56
C ALA A 51 3.14 -15.37 6.20
N ARG A 52 2.86 -16.48 5.49
CA ARG A 52 3.16 -17.84 5.97
C ARG A 52 4.66 -18.08 6.06
N GLN A 53 5.42 -17.74 5.02
CA GLN A 53 6.88 -17.92 4.98
C GLN A 53 7.61 -17.15 6.09
N ALA A 54 7.10 -15.98 6.47
CA ALA A 54 7.65 -15.17 7.55
C ALA A 54 7.16 -15.58 8.96
N GLY A 55 6.25 -16.56 9.08
CA GLY A 55 5.60 -16.90 10.34
C GLY A 55 4.69 -15.80 10.89
N LEU A 56 4.33 -14.81 10.07
CA LEU A 56 3.34 -13.79 10.41
C LEU A 56 1.96 -14.42 10.58
N SER A 57 1.65 -15.44 9.77
CA SER A 57 0.46 -16.29 9.97
C SER A 57 0.43 -16.84 11.40
N GLY A 58 -0.70 -16.65 12.08
CA GLY A 58 -0.90 -17.10 13.46
C GLY A 58 -0.22 -16.22 14.51
N CYS A 59 0.47 -15.15 14.13
CA CYS A 59 1.04 -14.22 15.10
C CYS A 59 -0.05 -13.67 16.02
N ARG A 60 0.10 -13.90 17.33
CA ARG A 60 -0.88 -13.50 18.36
C ARG A 60 -2.30 -14.04 18.08
N GLY A 61 -2.41 -15.20 17.44
CA GLY A 61 -3.68 -15.85 17.11
C GLY A 61 -4.39 -15.27 15.87
N VAL A 62 -3.78 -14.33 15.16
CA VAL A 62 -4.38 -13.70 13.98
C VAL A 62 -4.21 -14.59 12.75
N SER A 63 -5.31 -14.91 12.07
CA SER A 63 -5.33 -15.79 10.89
C SER A 63 -4.53 -15.23 9.70
N THR A 64 -4.12 -16.10 8.77
CA THR A 64 -3.54 -15.65 7.48
C THR A 64 -4.47 -14.70 6.75
N SER A 65 -5.78 -15.00 6.72
CA SER A 65 -6.78 -14.19 6.02
C SER A 65 -6.86 -12.78 6.56
N THR A 66 -6.73 -12.62 7.88
CA THR A 66 -6.71 -11.30 8.52
C THR A 66 -5.43 -10.54 8.16
N TRP A 67 -4.26 -11.20 8.13
CA TRP A 67 -3.00 -10.55 7.72
C TRP A 67 -2.99 -10.12 6.25
N VAL A 68 -3.60 -10.90 5.36
CA VAL A 68 -3.81 -10.50 3.96
C VAL A 68 -4.72 -9.28 3.91
N ALA A 69 -5.84 -9.30 4.64
CA ALA A 69 -6.77 -8.18 4.68
C ALA A 69 -6.15 -6.88 5.24
N ILE A 70 -5.28 -6.99 6.26
CA ILE A 70 -4.51 -5.85 6.77
C ILE A 70 -3.56 -5.32 5.70
N ALA A 71 -2.78 -6.16 5.02
CA ALA A 71 -1.88 -5.71 3.94
C ALA A 71 -2.63 -4.98 2.82
N LEU A 72 -3.80 -5.50 2.42
CA LEU A 72 -4.64 -4.88 1.42
C LEU A 72 -5.21 -3.53 1.86
N ALA A 73 -5.53 -3.37 3.14
CA ALA A 73 -5.97 -2.09 3.69
C ALA A 73 -4.85 -1.06 3.79
N GLU A 74 -3.64 -1.49 4.17
CA GLU A 74 -2.48 -0.61 4.34
C GLU A 74 -1.88 -0.15 3.01
N SER A 75 -1.85 -1.02 1.99
CA SER A 75 -1.11 -0.76 0.75
C SER A 75 -1.89 -0.99 -0.54
N GLY A 76 -3.12 -1.50 -0.47
CA GLY A 76 -3.83 -2.01 -1.65
C GLY A 76 -3.15 -3.23 -2.30
N GLY A 77 -2.23 -3.90 -1.58
CA GLY A 77 -1.38 -4.97 -2.11
C GLY A 77 -0.13 -4.45 -2.84
N ASN A 78 0.12 -3.13 -2.86
CA ASN A 78 1.28 -2.56 -3.52
C ASN A 78 2.57 -2.81 -2.72
N THR A 79 3.42 -3.70 -3.23
CA THR A 79 4.73 -4.04 -2.63
C THR A 79 5.69 -2.85 -2.55
N LYS A 80 5.48 -1.83 -3.40
CA LYS A 80 6.27 -0.59 -3.45
C LYS A 80 5.60 0.58 -2.73
N ALA A 81 4.52 0.35 -1.97
CA ALA A 81 3.84 1.41 -1.23
C ALA A 81 4.79 2.08 -0.24
N ARG A 82 4.72 3.42 -0.18
CA ARG A 82 5.49 4.22 0.76
C ARG A 82 4.68 5.43 1.21
N ALA A 83 4.46 5.55 2.51
CA ALA A 83 3.93 6.76 3.13
C ALA A 83 5.11 7.61 3.66
N THR A 84 5.13 8.89 3.32
CA THR A 84 6.16 9.85 3.76
C THR A 84 5.54 11.16 4.22
N GLY A 85 6.18 11.85 5.17
CA GLY A 85 5.81 13.20 5.59
C GLY A 85 5.93 13.34 7.11
N ILE A 86 4.99 12.72 7.81
CA ILE A 86 5.02 12.55 9.27
C ILE A 86 5.50 11.16 9.72
N GLU A 87 5.78 10.29 8.75
CA GLU A 87 6.31 8.93 8.94
C GLU A 87 7.17 8.51 7.74
N ASP A 88 7.79 7.32 7.83
CA ASP A 88 8.36 6.60 6.68
C ASP A 88 7.97 5.11 6.79
N SER A 89 6.79 4.79 6.25
CA SER A 89 6.18 3.46 6.29
C SER A 89 6.24 2.81 4.90
N ARG A 90 6.64 1.53 4.85
CA ARG A 90 7.02 0.87 3.57
C ARG A 90 6.40 -0.50 3.38
N GLY A 91 6.08 -0.81 2.12
CA GLY A 91 5.67 -2.14 1.66
C GLY A 91 4.26 -2.54 2.07
N LEU A 92 3.99 -3.84 1.95
CA LEU A 92 2.65 -4.44 2.08
C LEU A 92 1.97 -4.14 3.42
N TRP A 93 2.69 -4.31 4.53
CA TRP A 93 2.19 -4.08 5.89
C TRP A 93 2.59 -2.71 6.45
N GLN A 94 2.97 -1.76 5.59
CA GLN A 94 3.33 -0.38 5.95
C GLN A 94 4.21 -0.29 7.22
N ILE A 95 5.38 -0.93 7.18
CA ILE A 95 6.28 -0.96 8.32
C ILE A 95 6.95 0.39 8.50
N ASN A 96 6.63 1.07 9.61
CA ASN A 96 7.17 2.38 9.97
C ASN A 96 8.62 2.28 10.42
N THR A 97 9.54 2.80 9.59
CA THR A 97 10.99 2.76 9.84
C THR A 97 11.46 3.76 10.90
N TRP A 98 10.65 4.76 11.24
CA TRP A 98 10.95 5.71 12.32
C TRP A 98 10.58 5.10 13.68
N ALA A 99 9.44 4.43 13.77
CA ALA A 99 9.01 3.68 14.97
C ALA A 99 9.83 2.39 15.16
N HIS A 100 10.36 1.83 14.08
CA HIS A 100 11.17 0.61 14.10
C HIS A 100 12.53 0.79 13.41
N PRO A 101 13.48 1.53 14.02
CA PRO A 101 14.76 1.88 13.39
C PRO A 101 15.59 0.69 12.91
N TRP A 102 15.44 -0.48 13.54
CA TRP A 102 16.09 -1.73 13.13
C TRP A 102 15.71 -2.21 11.72
N THR A 103 14.68 -1.62 11.11
CA THR A 103 14.24 -1.92 9.74
C THR A 103 14.92 -1.07 8.66
N LYS A 104 15.68 -0.02 9.03
CA LYS A 104 16.25 0.95 8.07
C LYS A 104 17.20 0.34 7.04
N GLY A 105 17.89 -0.76 7.38
CA GLY A 105 18.76 -1.51 6.48
C GLY A 105 18.08 -2.66 5.72
N MET A 106 16.77 -2.89 5.93
CA MET A 106 16.03 -3.97 5.30
C MET A 106 15.42 -3.52 3.97
N ASN A 107 15.36 -4.43 2.99
CA ASN A 107 14.56 -4.21 1.79
C ASN A 107 13.07 -4.45 2.09
N LEU A 108 12.39 -3.43 2.63
CA LEU A 108 10.97 -3.52 2.98
C LEU A 108 10.01 -3.57 1.77
N TYR A 109 10.51 -3.48 0.54
CA TYR A 109 9.71 -3.67 -0.67
C TYR A 109 9.67 -5.13 -1.14
N ASP A 110 10.57 -5.97 -0.63
CA ASP A 110 10.48 -7.42 -0.78
C ASP A 110 9.35 -7.96 0.13
N PRO A 111 8.33 -8.67 -0.39
CA PRO A 111 7.18 -9.13 0.38
C PRO A 111 7.55 -9.97 1.61
N VAL A 112 8.51 -10.88 1.47
CA VAL A 112 8.91 -11.80 2.56
C VAL A 112 9.67 -11.03 3.64
N THR A 113 10.57 -10.13 3.24
CA THR A 113 11.30 -9.25 4.16
C THR A 113 10.35 -8.31 4.90
N ASN A 114 9.36 -7.73 4.20
CA ASN A 114 8.31 -6.91 4.81
C ASN A 114 7.48 -7.73 5.82
N ALA A 115 7.08 -8.96 5.47
CA ALA A 115 6.35 -9.87 6.35
C ALA A 115 7.16 -10.28 7.60
N ARG A 116 8.48 -10.49 7.46
CA ARG A 116 9.39 -10.75 8.60
C ARG A 116 9.45 -9.56 9.55
N ALA A 117 9.51 -8.36 9.01
CA ALA A 117 9.45 -7.16 9.82
C ALA A 117 8.09 -7.03 10.53
N ALA A 118 6.99 -7.25 9.81
CA ALA A 118 5.64 -7.29 10.39
C ALA A 118 5.52 -8.33 11.51
N LYS A 119 6.09 -9.53 11.35
CA LYS A 119 6.08 -10.57 12.40
C LYS A 119 6.74 -10.08 13.68
N LYS A 120 7.90 -9.41 13.58
CA LYS A 120 8.59 -8.87 14.75
C LYS A 120 7.79 -7.77 15.44
N VAL A 121 7.14 -6.88 14.67
CA VAL A 121 6.22 -5.86 15.22
C VAL A 121 5.03 -6.52 15.91
N CYS A 122 4.37 -7.48 15.26
CA CYS A 122 3.24 -8.20 15.84
C CYS A 122 3.62 -8.99 17.10
N ALA A 123 4.80 -9.61 17.14
CA ALA A 123 5.25 -10.31 18.34
C ALA A 123 5.36 -9.38 19.56
N ALA A 124 5.77 -8.13 19.33
CA ALA A 124 5.92 -7.13 20.39
C ALA A 124 4.61 -6.40 20.74
N GLN A 125 3.79 -6.06 19.74
CA GLN A 125 2.68 -5.11 19.89
C GLN A 125 1.30 -5.71 19.53
N GLY A 126 1.27 -6.87 18.89
CA GLY A 126 0.06 -7.46 18.33
C GLY A 126 -0.48 -6.73 17.10
N PRO A 127 -1.63 -7.17 16.57
CA PRO A 127 -2.24 -6.59 15.37
C PRO A 127 -2.71 -5.14 15.58
N THR A 128 -2.82 -4.68 16.82
CA THR A 128 -3.20 -3.29 17.15
C THR A 128 -2.14 -2.25 16.79
N ALA A 129 -0.93 -2.67 16.40
CA ALA A 129 0.07 -1.78 15.82
C ALA A 129 -0.32 -1.22 14.44
N TRP A 130 -1.28 -1.87 13.76
CA TRP A 130 -1.78 -1.43 12.46
C TRP A 130 -3.07 -0.65 12.62
N SER A 131 -3.08 0.58 12.10
CA SER A 131 -4.30 1.41 12.10
C SER A 131 -5.42 0.71 11.32
N ALA A 132 -5.09 -0.02 10.24
CA ALA A 132 -6.07 -0.77 9.47
C ALA A 132 -6.83 -1.80 10.31
N TYR A 133 -6.17 -2.40 11.32
CA TYR A 133 -6.80 -3.34 12.24
C TYR A 133 -7.67 -2.63 13.26
N THR A 134 -7.16 -1.58 13.92
CA THR A 134 -7.87 -0.89 15.01
C THR A 134 -9.07 -0.09 14.53
N ASN A 135 -8.99 0.55 13.36
CA ASN A 135 -10.12 1.26 12.75
C ASN A 135 -11.06 0.34 11.96
N GLY A 136 -10.75 -0.96 11.85
CA GLY A 136 -11.59 -1.96 11.19
C GLY A 136 -11.60 -1.89 9.65
N SER A 137 -10.81 -1.02 9.02
CA SER A 137 -10.79 -0.89 7.56
C SER A 137 -10.33 -2.17 6.84
N TYR A 138 -9.59 -3.06 7.50
CA TYR A 138 -9.26 -4.39 6.97
C TYR A 138 -10.49 -5.27 6.68
N LYS A 139 -11.61 -5.06 7.37
CA LYS A 139 -12.80 -5.92 7.27
C LYS A 139 -13.36 -5.99 5.85
N LYS A 140 -13.27 -4.91 5.07
CA LYS A 140 -13.70 -4.88 3.66
C LYS A 140 -12.89 -5.79 2.74
N PHE A 141 -11.72 -6.26 3.19
CA PHE A 141 -10.85 -7.17 2.46
C PHE A 141 -10.85 -8.60 3.01
N LEU A 142 -11.62 -8.90 4.06
CA LEU A 142 -11.63 -10.25 4.64
C LEU A 142 -12.04 -11.32 3.63
N GLY A 143 -13.01 -11.04 2.75
CA GLY A 143 -13.40 -11.97 1.67
C GLY A 143 -12.22 -12.34 0.76
N ARG A 144 -11.41 -11.34 0.38
CA ARG A 144 -10.17 -11.53 -0.38
C ARG A 144 -9.12 -12.31 0.42
N GLY A 145 -9.00 -12.00 1.71
CA GLY A 145 -8.14 -12.73 2.64
C GLY A 145 -8.50 -14.22 2.72
N TYR A 146 -9.78 -14.56 2.87
CA TYR A 146 -10.25 -15.94 2.92
C TYR A 146 -10.00 -16.69 1.61
N ALA A 147 -10.21 -16.04 0.45
CA ALA A 147 -9.96 -16.65 -0.86
C ALA A 147 -8.47 -16.97 -1.10
N ALA A 148 -7.54 -16.32 -0.40
CA ALA A 148 -6.10 -16.50 -0.55
C ALA A 148 -5.43 -17.39 0.53
N SER A 149 -6.16 -17.72 1.60
CA SER A 149 -5.62 -18.29 2.85
C SER A 149 -5.74 -19.80 2.95
#